data_AF-A0A931EYY8-F1
#
_entry.id   AF-A0A931EYY8-F1
#
_cell.length_a   1.000
_cell.length_b   1.000
_cell.length_c   1.000
_cell.angle_alpha   90.00
_cell.angle_beta   90.00
_cell.angle_gamma   90.00
#
_symmetry.space_group_name_H-M   'P 1'
#
loop_
_entity.id
_entity.type
_entity.pdbx_description
1 polymer ?
#
loop_
_entity_poly.entity_id
_entity_poly.type
_entity_poly.pdbx_seq_one_letter_code
_entity_poly.pdbx_strand_id
1 'polypeptide(L)'
;MEGTHRTRPNATLVNSLLHPPAGRPQGGHRGRRERPRGRAPRRWALTVSGYVFGLACQPLASVLLDFWQADRNGAYDNITYNFRGHQYTNAQGAFRLTTIVPGLYPGRTRHIHVKAQAPGRPVLTTQLYFPGEPRNNTDTIFDPALLMNARTVGTGREATFDFVLNVPGVPPTDPTTSPPPGGGIWQVGVTYQAGDQVTYGGATYRCLQGHLSQAGWEPPNVPALWQRA
;
A
#
# COMPACT_ATOMS: atom_id res chain seq x y z
N MET A 1 25.03 -0.53 -6.75
CA MET A 1 24.81 -1.60 -7.75
C MET A 1 23.33 -1.87 -7.81
N GLU A 2 22.72 -1.37 -8.88
CA GLU A 2 21.29 -1.43 -9.16
C GLU A 2 20.86 -2.89 -9.39
N GLY A 3 20.04 -3.42 -8.49
CA GLY A 3 19.37 -4.69 -8.71
C GLY A 3 18.22 -4.49 -9.68
N THR A 4 18.47 -4.76 -10.97
CA THR A 4 17.42 -4.95 -11.99
C THR A 4 16.46 -6.04 -11.54
N HIS A 5 15.32 -5.67 -10.96
CA HIS A 5 14.27 -6.59 -10.59
C HIS A 5 13.18 -6.57 -11.66
N ARG A 6 13.09 -7.66 -12.43
CA ARG A 6 11.96 -7.95 -13.31
C ARG A 6 10.71 -8.08 -12.42
N THR A 7 9.77 -7.16 -12.55
CA THR A 7 8.44 -7.30 -11.99
C THR A 7 7.76 -8.52 -12.62
N ARG A 8 7.38 -9.51 -11.80
CA ARG A 8 6.36 -10.50 -12.18
C ARG A 8 5.04 -10.14 -11.48
N PRO A 9 3.89 -10.32 -12.15
CA PRO A 9 2.59 -10.17 -11.54
C PRO A 9 2.37 -11.33 -10.54
N ASN A 10 1.70 -11.05 -9.42
CA ASN A 10 1.23 -12.04 -8.40
C ASN A 10 2.23 -12.62 -7.38
N ALA A 11 3.13 -11.80 -6.82
CA ALA A 11 3.55 -12.02 -5.43
C ALA A 11 2.65 -11.18 -4.50
N THR A 12 1.43 -11.68 -4.24
CA THR A 12 0.57 -11.14 -3.17
C THR A 12 1.31 -11.31 -1.86
N LEU A 13 1.49 -10.23 -1.09
CA LEU A 13 1.76 -10.32 0.34
C LEU A 13 0.55 -10.97 1.00
N VAL A 14 0.49 -12.30 0.95
CA VAL A 14 -0.48 -13.06 1.72
C VAL A 14 -0.22 -12.71 3.19
N ASN A 15 -1.31 -12.52 3.92
CA ASN A 15 -1.38 -12.36 5.38
C ASN A 15 -0.91 -13.64 6.13
N SER A 16 0.12 -14.31 5.61
CA SER A 16 0.67 -15.54 6.11
C SER A 16 1.75 -15.21 7.12
N LEU A 17 1.33 -15.17 8.38
CA LEU A 17 2.14 -15.66 9.48
C LEU A 17 2.83 -16.97 9.05
N LEU A 18 4.09 -16.92 8.61
CA LEU A 18 4.89 -18.12 8.40
C LEU A 18 6.02 -18.18 9.41
N HIS A 19 5.82 -19.14 10.31
CA HIS A 19 6.85 -19.78 11.09
C HIS A 19 7.95 -20.35 10.19
N PRO A 20 9.23 -20.33 10.60
CA PRO A 20 10.17 -21.34 10.11
C PRO A 20 9.76 -22.72 10.67
N PRO A 21 10.03 -23.84 9.96
CA PRO A 21 9.64 -25.17 10.41
C PRO A 21 10.38 -25.53 11.70
N ALA A 22 9.64 -25.72 12.79
CA ALA A 22 10.17 -26.35 14.00
C ALA A 22 10.18 -27.87 13.79
N GLY A 23 11.32 -28.50 14.07
CA GLY A 23 11.48 -29.95 14.01
C GLY A 23 10.49 -30.69 14.89
N ARG A 24 10.25 -31.97 14.54
CA ARG A 24 9.41 -32.91 15.30
C ARG A 24 9.80 -32.95 16.78
N PRO A 25 8.81 -33.12 17.66
CA PRO A 25 8.87 -34.27 18.56
C PRO A 25 7.53 -35.04 18.66
N GLN A 26 7.67 -36.28 19.13
CA GLN A 26 6.62 -37.29 19.31
C GLN A 26 5.67 -36.97 20.48
N GLY A 27 4.44 -37.52 20.42
CA GLY A 27 3.72 -38.05 21.59
C GLY A 27 2.66 -37.19 22.29
N GLY A 28 1.40 -37.66 22.26
CA GLY A 28 0.58 -37.88 23.46
C GLY A 28 -0.33 -36.78 24.07
N HIS A 29 -1.65 -37.03 23.96
CA HIS A 29 -2.75 -36.78 24.94
C HIS A 29 -3.53 -35.44 25.08
N ARG A 30 -4.84 -35.59 24.78
CA ARG A 30 -6.10 -35.08 25.41
C ARG A 30 -6.20 -33.63 25.94
N GLY A 31 -6.93 -32.81 25.17
CA GLY A 31 -8.25 -32.26 25.56
C GLY A 31 -8.35 -31.22 26.69
N ARG A 32 -8.22 -29.93 26.36
CA ARG A 32 -8.98 -28.82 26.98
C ARG A 32 -9.30 -27.76 25.90
N ARG A 33 -10.54 -27.27 25.88
CA ARG A 33 -10.95 -26.13 25.03
C ARG A 33 -10.33 -24.85 25.60
N GLU A 34 -9.24 -24.40 25.02
CA GLU A 34 -8.71 -23.06 25.25
C GLU A 34 -9.27 -22.09 24.19
N ARG A 35 -9.81 -20.96 24.65
CA ARG A 35 -10.14 -19.82 23.79
C ARG A 35 -8.85 -19.36 23.09
N PRO A 36 -8.86 -18.99 21.80
CA PRO A 36 -7.64 -18.57 21.12
C PRO A 36 -7.19 -17.24 21.72
N ARG A 37 -6.19 -17.29 22.61
CA ARG A 37 -5.41 -16.11 23.01
C ARG A 37 -4.67 -15.67 21.75
N GLY A 38 -5.01 -14.48 21.24
CA GLY A 38 -4.27 -13.85 20.15
C GLY A 38 -2.78 -13.89 20.49
N ARG A 39 -2.00 -14.54 19.63
CA ARG A 39 -0.56 -14.70 19.82
C ARG A 39 0.07 -13.31 19.95
N ALA A 40 0.68 -13.02 21.09
CA ALA A 40 1.39 -11.76 21.30
C ALA A 40 2.36 -11.51 20.11
N PRO A 41 2.40 -10.30 19.53
CA PRO A 41 3.30 -9.98 18.43
C PRO A 41 4.73 -10.36 18.80
N ARG A 42 5.48 -11.01 17.91
CA ARG A 42 6.90 -11.29 18.17
C ARG A 42 7.65 -9.97 18.33
N ARG A 43 8.75 -9.93 19.10
CA ARG A 43 9.50 -8.69 19.43
C ARG A 43 9.95 -7.82 18.25
N TRP A 44 9.92 -8.41 17.08
CA TRP A 44 10.38 -7.87 15.81
C TRP A 44 9.23 -7.63 14.84
N ALA A 45 7.98 -7.90 15.22
CA ALA A 45 6.83 -7.64 14.36
C ALA A 45 6.71 -6.13 14.10
N LEU A 46 6.46 -5.77 12.85
CA LEU A 46 6.29 -4.41 12.40
C LEU A 46 5.01 -4.30 11.58
N THR A 47 4.15 -3.36 11.92
CA THR A 47 3.11 -2.88 11.01
C THR A 47 3.49 -1.47 10.55
N VAL A 48 3.53 -1.23 9.24
CA VAL A 48 3.62 0.11 8.66
C VAL A 48 2.31 0.42 7.95
N SER A 49 1.70 1.56 8.23
CA SER A 49 0.46 1.99 7.58
C SER A 49 0.48 3.47 7.24
N GLY A 50 -0.29 3.86 6.24
CA GLY A 50 -0.45 5.26 5.89
C GLY A 50 -1.27 5.41 4.63
N TYR A 51 -1.16 6.57 4.01
CA TYR A 51 -1.91 6.97 2.84
C TYR A 51 -0.96 7.39 1.72
N VAL A 52 -1.44 7.30 0.48
CA VAL A 52 -0.79 7.91 -0.67
C VAL A 52 -1.66 9.04 -1.18
N PHE A 53 -1.07 10.23 -1.29
CA PHE A 53 -1.71 11.44 -1.81
C PHE A 53 -1.04 11.89 -3.11
N GLY A 54 -1.76 12.69 -3.90
CA GLY A 54 -1.15 13.52 -4.93
C GLY A 54 -0.99 14.97 -4.47
N LEU A 55 -0.63 15.85 -5.41
CA LEU A 55 -0.19 17.21 -5.08
C LEU A 55 -1.30 18.16 -4.59
N ALA A 56 -2.58 17.85 -4.80
CA ALA A 56 -3.70 18.62 -4.26
C ALA A 56 -4.33 17.94 -3.03
N CYS A 57 -3.54 17.13 -2.29
CA CYS A 57 -3.96 16.38 -1.11
C CYS A 57 -5.08 15.36 -1.36
N GLN A 58 -5.32 14.99 -2.62
CA GLN A 58 -6.29 13.95 -2.97
C GLN A 58 -5.72 12.55 -2.68
N PRO A 59 -6.45 11.66 -1.99
CA PRO A 59 -6.02 10.28 -1.81
C PRO A 59 -5.97 9.55 -3.16
N LEU A 60 -4.94 8.75 -3.36
CA LEU A 60 -4.72 8.01 -4.61
C LEU A 60 -4.99 6.53 -4.42
N ALA A 61 -6.08 6.04 -5.01
CA ALA A 61 -6.40 4.62 -5.08
C ALA A 61 -5.56 3.88 -6.13
N SER A 62 -5.44 2.57 -5.98
CA SER A 62 -4.75 1.68 -6.93
C SER A 62 -3.29 2.05 -7.20
N VAL A 63 -2.63 2.74 -6.26
CA VAL A 63 -1.18 2.97 -6.32
C VAL A 63 -0.48 1.67 -6.00
N LEU A 64 0.36 1.18 -6.91
CA LEU A 64 1.26 0.07 -6.66
C LEU A 64 2.27 0.49 -5.59
N LEU A 65 2.35 -0.28 -4.51
CA LEU A 65 3.41 -0.22 -3.52
C LEU A 65 4.15 -1.55 -3.51
N ASP A 66 5.38 -1.57 -4.01
CA ASP A 66 6.26 -2.75 -4.04
C ASP A 66 7.37 -2.58 -3.01
N PHE A 67 7.33 -3.38 -1.95
CA PHE A 67 8.24 -3.29 -0.81
C PHE A 67 9.30 -4.37 -0.86
N TRP A 68 10.52 -4.05 -0.44
CA TRP A 68 11.56 -5.03 -0.16
C TRP A 68 12.47 -4.58 0.99
N GLN A 69 12.99 -5.55 1.74
CA GLN A 69 13.89 -5.29 2.86
C GLN A 69 14.81 -6.48 3.11
N ALA A 70 15.80 -6.28 3.97
CA ALA A 70 16.58 -7.36 4.57
C ALA A 70 15.77 -8.14 5.64
N ASP A 71 16.24 -9.34 5.96
CA ASP A 71 15.79 -10.10 7.12
C ASP A 71 16.28 -9.48 8.44
N ARG A 72 15.97 -10.11 9.58
CA ARG A 72 16.36 -9.63 10.93
C ARG A 72 17.88 -9.55 11.16
N ASN A 73 18.68 -10.25 10.35
CA ASN A 73 20.13 -10.29 10.45
C ASN A 73 20.81 -9.32 9.47
N GLY A 74 20.03 -8.62 8.63
CA GLY A 74 20.54 -7.68 7.64
C GLY A 74 20.84 -8.30 6.27
N ALA A 75 20.42 -9.55 6.04
CA ALA A 75 20.62 -10.24 4.77
C ALA A 75 19.41 -10.07 3.84
N TYR A 76 19.66 -9.72 2.57
CA TYR A 76 18.64 -9.74 1.53
C TYR A 76 18.52 -11.14 0.93
N ASP A 77 17.29 -11.64 0.83
CA ASP A 77 17.02 -12.87 0.10
C ASP A 77 16.79 -12.57 -1.37
N ASN A 78 17.76 -12.95 -2.21
CA ASN A 78 17.70 -12.85 -3.67
C ASN A 78 17.45 -14.20 -4.35
N ILE A 79 17.17 -15.25 -3.58
CA ILE A 79 16.94 -16.61 -4.09
C ILE A 79 15.45 -16.93 -4.01
N THR A 80 14.90 -16.85 -2.79
CA THR A 80 13.47 -17.14 -2.55
C THR A 80 12.63 -15.88 -2.38
N TYR A 81 13.28 -14.70 -2.40
CA TYR A 81 12.61 -13.40 -2.40
C TYR A 81 11.73 -13.16 -1.15
N ASN A 82 12.10 -13.73 0.00
CA ASN A 82 11.46 -13.42 1.28
C ASN A 82 11.56 -11.92 1.60
N PHE A 83 10.55 -11.41 2.32
CA PHE A 83 10.40 -9.99 2.67
C PHE A 83 10.34 -9.05 1.46
N ARG A 84 9.70 -9.52 0.40
CA ARG A 84 9.39 -8.75 -0.80
C ARG A 84 7.94 -8.99 -1.19
N GLY A 85 7.32 -7.98 -1.79
CA GLY A 85 5.99 -8.14 -2.34
C GLY A 85 5.30 -6.80 -2.53
N HIS A 86 4.22 -6.84 -3.27
CA HIS A 86 3.46 -5.65 -3.61
C HIS A 86 2.03 -5.70 -3.09
N GLN A 87 1.47 -4.51 -2.97
CA GLN A 87 0.06 -4.27 -2.68
C GLN A 87 -0.40 -3.04 -3.46
N TYR A 88 -1.70 -2.80 -3.44
CA TYR A 88 -2.29 -1.58 -3.99
C TYR A 88 -2.99 -0.81 -2.89
N THR A 89 -2.97 0.51 -2.95
CA THR A 89 -3.79 1.34 -2.07
C THR A 89 -5.29 1.10 -2.34
N ASN A 90 -6.09 1.18 -1.28
CA ASN A 90 -7.55 1.09 -1.40
C ASN A 90 -8.17 2.40 -1.93
N ALA A 91 -9.50 2.47 -2.00
CA ALA A 91 -10.23 3.64 -2.48
C ALA A 91 -9.94 4.93 -1.68
N GLN A 92 -9.52 4.82 -0.43
CA GLN A 92 -9.13 5.95 0.43
C GLN A 92 -7.63 6.27 0.33
N GLY A 93 -6.89 5.63 -0.57
CA GLY A 93 -5.44 5.78 -0.70
C GLY A 93 -4.64 5.08 0.41
N ALA A 94 -5.27 4.27 1.26
CA ALA A 94 -4.61 3.65 2.40
C ALA A 94 -3.84 2.39 2.02
N PHE A 95 -2.72 2.14 2.70
CA PHE A 95 -1.94 0.91 2.63
C PHE A 95 -1.60 0.36 4.02
N ARG A 96 -1.29 -0.94 4.10
CA ARG A 96 -0.80 -1.58 5.32
C ARG A 96 0.21 -2.68 5.00
N LEU A 97 1.45 -2.52 5.45
CA LEU A 97 2.49 -3.53 5.41
C LEU A 97 2.59 -4.23 6.78
N THR A 98 2.47 -5.56 6.80
CA THR A 98 2.81 -6.37 7.98
C THR A 98 4.07 -7.15 7.70
N THR A 99 5.12 -6.89 8.48
CA THR A 99 6.47 -7.43 8.26
C THR A 99 7.21 -7.54 9.59
N ILE A 100 8.54 -7.59 9.52
CA ILE A 100 9.45 -7.56 10.65
C ILE A 100 10.35 -6.33 10.57
N VAL A 101 10.84 -5.84 11.71
CA VAL A 101 11.90 -4.83 11.77
C VAL A 101 13.17 -5.44 11.16
N PRO A 102 13.67 -4.95 10.01
CA PRO A 102 14.85 -5.52 9.35
C PRO A 102 16.07 -5.38 10.24
N GLY A 103 17.09 -6.21 10.06
CA GLY A 103 18.42 -6.03 10.62
C GLY A 103 19.19 -4.89 9.96
N LEU A 104 20.40 -4.60 10.45
CA LEU A 104 21.26 -3.61 9.81
C LEU A 104 21.95 -4.24 8.60
N TYR A 105 21.74 -3.66 7.42
CA TYR A 105 22.53 -3.97 6.24
C TYR A 105 23.88 -3.22 6.33
N PRO A 106 25.02 -3.88 6.02
CA PRO A 106 26.33 -3.24 6.10
C PRO A 106 26.40 -1.88 5.40
N GLY A 107 26.92 -0.88 6.09
CA GLY A 107 27.11 0.47 5.55
C GLY A 107 25.87 1.36 5.53
N ARG A 108 24.69 0.86 5.92
CA ARG A 108 23.43 1.62 5.85
C ARG A 108 22.75 1.72 7.22
N THR A 109 21.98 2.78 7.44
CA THR A 109 21.00 2.82 8.54
C THR A 109 19.84 1.87 8.24
N ARG A 110 19.06 1.48 9.25
CA ARG A 110 17.95 0.54 9.07
C ARG A 110 16.89 1.15 8.15
N HIS A 111 16.48 0.41 7.11
CA HIS A 111 15.52 0.89 6.12
C HIS A 111 14.64 -0.21 5.55
N ILE A 112 13.52 0.20 4.96
CA ILE A 112 12.66 -0.61 4.08
C ILE A 112 12.62 0.11 2.75
N HIS A 113 12.89 -0.58 1.64
CA HIS A 113 12.74 0.01 0.33
C HIS A 113 11.30 -0.09 -0.17
N VAL A 114 10.92 0.87 -1.02
CA VAL A 114 9.60 0.91 -1.64
C VAL A 114 9.67 1.54 -3.03
N LYS A 115 8.93 0.95 -3.96
CA LYS A 115 8.50 1.61 -5.19
C LYS A 115 7.04 1.97 -5.06
N ALA A 116 6.71 3.23 -5.36
CA ALA A 116 5.35 3.72 -5.41
C ALA A 116 5.01 4.18 -6.83
N GLN A 117 3.91 3.69 -7.40
CA GLN A 117 3.52 4.03 -8.76
C GLN A 117 2.00 4.16 -8.87
N ALA A 118 1.53 5.38 -9.14
CA ALA A 118 0.15 5.59 -9.53
C ALA A 118 -0.11 5.04 -10.95
N PRO A 119 -1.34 4.62 -11.28
CA PRO A 119 -1.66 4.09 -12.61
C PRO A 119 -1.24 5.04 -13.74
N GLY A 120 -0.48 4.53 -14.70
CA GLY A 120 -0.01 5.30 -15.87
C GLY A 120 1.02 6.41 -15.55
N ARG A 121 1.56 6.47 -14.33
CA ARG A 121 2.53 7.49 -13.90
C ARG A 121 3.94 6.92 -13.74
N PRO A 122 4.99 7.77 -13.74
CA PRO A 122 6.35 7.34 -13.41
C PRO A 122 6.44 6.70 -12.02
N VAL A 123 7.38 5.78 -11.86
CA VAL A 123 7.65 5.12 -10.58
C VAL A 123 8.52 6.02 -9.69
N LEU A 124 8.10 6.22 -8.44
CA LEU A 124 8.95 6.72 -7.38
C LEU A 124 9.69 5.52 -6.77
N THR A 125 11.03 5.53 -6.82
CA THR A 125 11.86 4.57 -6.05
C THR A 125 12.42 5.31 -4.85
N THR A 126 12.08 4.85 -3.65
CA THR A 126 12.52 5.48 -2.40
C THR A 126 12.70 4.43 -1.30
N GLN A 127 12.89 4.89 -0.07
CA GLN A 127 13.02 4.05 1.10
C GLN A 127 12.50 4.75 2.35
N LEU A 128 12.18 3.98 3.38
CA LEU A 128 11.68 4.45 4.67
C LEU A 128 12.72 4.17 5.75
N TYR A 129 12.95 5.15 6.62
CA TYR A 129 13.93 5.07 7.71
C TYR A 129 13.26 4.96 9.07
N PHE A 130 13.97 4.30 10.01
CA PHE A 130 13.52 4.18 11.39
C PHE A 130 14.05 5.35 12.24
N PRO A 131 13.23 5.93 13.13
CA PRO A 131 13.67 7.00 14.01
C PRO A 131 14.66 6.48 15.06
N GLY A 132 15.60 7.34 15.44
CA GLY A 132 16.56 7.06 16.52
C GLY A 132 17.64 6.01 16.23
N GLU A 133 17.77 5.55 14.98
CA GLU A 133 18.90 4.67 14.61
C GLU A 133 20.21 5.48 14.64
N PRO A 134 21.25 5.05 15.38
CA PRO A 134 22.51 5.81 15.47
C PRO A 134 23.16 6.08 14.10
N ARG A 135 22.99 5.15 13.15
CA ARG A 135 23.52 5.29 11.79
C ARG A 135 22.83 6.35 10.94
N ASN A 136 21.67 6.89 11.35
CA ASN A 136 21.04 8.03 10.65
C ASN A 136 22.00 9.23 10.57
N ASN A 137 22.91 9.39 11.54
CA ASN A 137 23.89 10.47 11.57
C ASN A 137 25.11 10.25 10.64
N THR A 138 25.22 9.08 10.01
CA THR A 138 26.43 8.67 9.27
C THR A 138 26.15 8.05 7.90
N ASP A 139 24.91 7.62 7.64
CA ASP A 139 24.53 7.08 6.33
C ASP A 139 24.38 8.22 5.33
N THR A 140 25.20 8.21 4.27
CA THR A 140 25.29 9.31 3.30
C THR A 140 24.06 9.50 2.43
N ILE A 141 23.14 8.54 2.42
CA ILE A 141 21.88 8.65 1.69
C ILE A 141 20.66 8.68 2.62
N PHE A 142 20.89 8.84 3.93
CA PHE A 142 19.83 9.13 4.88
C PHE A 142 19.16 10.46 4.54
N ASP A 143 17.83 10.46 4.57
CA ASP A 143 17.01 11.65 4.38
C ASP A 143 15.97 11.69 5.52
N PRO A 144 15.98 12.74 6.37
CA PRO A 144 15.02 12.86 7.46
C PRO A 144 13.56 12.98 6.99
N ALA A 145 13.29 13.41 5.75
CA ALA A 145 11.93 13.45 5.20
C ALA A 145 11.35 12.04 4.96
N LEU A 146 12.20 11.02 4.96
CA LEU A 146 11.83 9.62 4.77
C LEU A 146 11.73 8.85 6.11
N LEU A 147 11.78 9.55 7.25
CA LEU A 147 11.58 8.94 8.57
C LEU A 147 10.11 8.55 8.77
N MET A 148 9.90 7.30 9.16
CA MET A 148 8.60 6.87 9.66
C MET A 148 8.37 7.41 11.07
N ASN A 149 7.12 7.69 11.40
CA ASN A 149 6.70 7.88 12.78
C ASN A 149 6.46 6.51 13.41
N ALA A 150 7.36 6.05 14.30
CA ALA A 150 7.30 4.70 14.85
C ALA A 150 7.17 4.68 16.37
N ARG A 151 6.40 3.72 16.88
CA ARG A 151 6.19 3.46 18.31
C ARG A 151 6.26 1.97 18.63
N THR A 152 6.60 1.65 19.88
CA THR A 152 6.53 0.29 20.42
C THR A 152 5.09 -0.02 20.84
N VAL A 153 4.57 -1.18 20.45
CA VAL A 153 3.24 -1.67 20.85
C VAL A 153 3.36 -3.09 21.35
N GLY A 154 3.19 -3.27 22.66
CA GLY A 154 3.53 -4.51 23.35
C GLY A 154 5.00 -4.86 23.11
N THR A 155 5.25 -6.02 22.51
CA THR A 155 6.59 -6.45 22.10
C THR A 155 6.95 -6.02 20.68
N GLY A 156 6.00 -5.64 19.84
CA GLY A 156 6.24 -5.25 18.44
C GLY A 156 6.42 -3.75 18.22
N ARG A 157 6.43 -3.34 16.96
CA ARG A 157 6.41 -1.94 16.53
C ARG A 157 5.26 -1.66 15.57
N GLU A 158 4.73 -0.45 15.66
CA GLU A 158 3.86 0.15 14.66
C GLU A 158 4.55 1.40 14.13
N ALA A 159 4.38 1.67 12.84
CA ALA A 159 4.90 2.85 12.20
C ALA A 159 3.89 3.44 11.20
N THR A 160 3.94 4.75 11.02
CA THR A 160 3.17 5.44 9.98
C THR A 160 4.07 6.22 9.05
N PHE A 161 3.68 6.27 7.77
CA PHE A 161 4.32 7.08 6.75
C PHE A 161 3.34 7.32 5.61
N ASP A 162 3.18 8.57 5.21
CA ASP A 162 2.35 8.95 4.06
C ASP A 162 3.24 9.31 2.87
N PHE A 163 2.84 8.88 1.68
CA PHE A 163 3.53 9.24 0.44
C PHE A 163 2.79 10.37 -0.25
N VAL A 164 3.53 11.30 -0.84
CA VAL A 164 2.99 12.26 -1.79
C VAL A 164 3.64 12.00 -3.15
N LEU A 165 2.84 11.64 -4.14
CA LEU A 165 3.32 11.42 -5.50
C LEU A 165 3.13 12.70 -6.33
N ASN A 166 4.01 12.89 -7.32
CA ASN A 166 3.88 13.94 -8.33
C ASN A 166 2.75 13.61 -9.32
N VAL A 167 1.53 13.57 -8.79
CA VAL A 167 0.28 13.42 -9.52
C VAL A 167 -0.48 14.72 -9.30
N PRO A 168 -0.59 15.57 -10.34
CA PRO A 168 -1.41 16.77 -10.27
C PRO A 168 -2.81 16.37 -9.83
N GLY A 169 -3.31 17.01 -8.77
CA GLY A 169 -4.71 16.86 -8.40
C GLY A 169 -5.58 17.76 -9.24
N VAL A 170 -6.87 17.44 -9.27
CA VAL A 170 -7.87 18.49 -9.43
C VAL A 170 -7.83 19.29 -8.13
N PRO A 171 -7.72 20.64 -8.16
CA PRO A 171 -7.81 21.44 -6.94
C PRO A 171 -9.06 21.06 -6.13
N PRO A 172 -9.06 21.20 -4.79
CA PRO A 172 -10.28 21.02 -4.02
C PRO A 172 -11.27 22.11 -4.43
N THR A 173 -12.13 21.82 -5.39
CA THR A 173 -13.40 22.52 -5.52
C THR A 173 -14.31 21.93 -4.45
N ASP A 174 -15.00 22.80 -3.72
CA ASP A 174 -15.99 22.52 -2.67
C ASP A 174 -16.85 21.26 -2.89
N PRO A 175 -17.42 20.68 -1.81
CA PRO A 175 -18.16 19.44 -1.91
C PRO A 175 -19.33 19.57 -2.89
N THR A 176 -19.36 18.62 -3.84
CA THR A 176 -20.55 18.16 -4.56
C THR A 176 -21.29 19.21 -5.40
N THR A 177 -20.93 19.29 -6.69
CA THR A 177 -21.97 19.44 -7.71
C THR A 177 -22.53 18.04 -7.97
N SER A 178 -23.72 17.76 -7.44
CA SER A 178 -24.56 16.69 -7.99
C SER A 178 -24.65 16.88 -9.51
N PRO A 179 -24.64 15.82 -10.33
CA PRO A 179 -24.90 15.95 -11.76
C PRO A 179 -26.20 16.74 -11.99
N PRO A 180 -26.29 17.54 -13.07
CA PRO A 180 -27.57 18.10 -13.50
C PRO A 180 -28.61 16.98 -13.61
N PRO A 181 -29.86 17.16 -13.14
CA PRO A 181 -30.89 16.16 -13.35
C PRO A 181 -31.10 16.00 -14.85
N GLY A 182 -30.75 14.84 -15.42
CA GLY A 182 -31.01 14.54 -16.84
C GLY A 182 -29.84 14.03 -17.68
N GLY A 183 -28.65 13.87 -17.10
CA GLY A 183 -27.52 13.24 -17.78
C GLY A 183 -26.68 14.20 -18.62
N GLY A 184 -25.36 14.04 -18.49
CA GLY A 184 -24.35 14.84 -19.15
C GLY A 184 -23.15 13.99 -19.56
N ILE A 185 -22.10 14.60 -20.10
CA ILE A 185 -20.87 13.88 -20.46
C ILE A 185 -20.18 13.41 -19.17
N TRP A 186 -19.66 12.18 -19.14
CA TRP A 186 -18.90 11.66 -18.00
C TRP A 186 -17.67 12.55 -17.73
N GLN A 187 -17.43 12.84 -16.45
CA GLN A 187 -16.33 13.69 -16.00
C GLN A 187 -15.57 13.01 -14.86
N VAL A 188 -14.27 13.28 -14.77
CA VAL A 188 -13.42 12.90 -13.63
C VAL A 188 -13.70 13.83 -12.45
N GLY A 189 -13.73 13.29 -11.22
CA GLY A 189 -13.93 14.07 -9.99
C GLY A 189 -15.39 14.37 -9.67
N VAL A 190 -16.34 13.72 -10.35
CA VAL A 190 -17.78 13.85 -10.10
C VAL A 190 -18.26 12.66 -9.28
N THR A 191 -19.03 12.91 -8.22
CA THR A 191 -19.71 11.85 -7.48
C THR A 191 -20.98 11.48 -8.20
N TYR A 192 -21.03 10.24 -8.71
CA TYR A 192 -22.21 9.64 -9.29
C TYR A 192 -22.94 8.78 -8.27
N GLN A 193 -24.26 8.79 -8.31
CA GLN A 193 -25.15 7.91 -7.56
C GLN A 193 -25.59 6.73 -8.44
N ALA A 194 -25.96 5.61 -7.81
CA ALA A 194 -26.54 4.50 -8.54
C ALA A 194 -27.84 4.94 -9.23
N GLY A 195 -27.95 4.69 -10.52
CA GLY A 195 -29.06 5.14 -11.37
C GLY A 195 -28.75 6.35 -12.25
N ASP A 196 -27.73 7.13 -11.93
CA ASP A 196 -27.31 8.27 -12.75
C ASP A 196 -26.97 7.83 -14.18
N GLN A 197 -27.23 8.69 -15.16
CA GLN A 197 -26.86 8.46 -16.55
C GLN A 197 -25.83 9.48 -17.03
N VAL A 198 -24.87 9.00 -17.82
CA VAL A 198 -23.83 9.83 -18.45
C VAL A 198 -23.61 9.41 -19.89
N THR A 199 -23.02 10.30 -20.70
CA THR A 199 -22.54 9.99 -22.04
C THR A 199 -21.03 9.92 -22.08
N TYR A 200 -20.46 8.91 -22.74
CA TYR A 200 -19.02 8.79 -22.97
C TYR A 200 -18.78 8.12 -24.32
N GLY A 201 -17.94 8.73 -25.16
CA GLY A 201 -17.64 8.19 -26.50
C GLY A 201 -18.89 8.02 -27.39
N GLY A 202 -19.90 8.87 -27.22
CA GLY A 202 -21.16 8.82 -27.97
C GLY A 202 -22.17 7.76 -27.50
N ALA A 203 -21.87 7.00 -26.45
CA ALA A 203 -22.80 6.04 -25.85
C ALA A 203 -23.27 6.50 -24.47
N THR A 204 -24.49 6.10 -24.10
CA THR A 204 -25.07 6.37 -22.77
C THR A 204 -24.76 5.22 -21.82
N TYR A 205 -24.44 5.55 -20.57
CA TYR A 205 -24.15 4.60 -19.51
C TYR A 205 -24.92 4.97 -18.25
N ARG A 206 -25.41 3.96 -17.55
CA ARG A 206 -26.04 4.04 -16.24
C ARG A 206 -25.05 3.62 -15.15
N CYS A 207 -24.94 4.44 -14.12
CA CYS A 207 -24.18 4.13 -12.92
C CYS A 207 -24.86 3.01 -12.13
N LEU A 208 -24.14 1.94 -11.83
CA LEU A 208 -24.63 0.78 -11.08
C LEU A 208 -24.42 0.94 -9.57
N GLN A 209 -23.35 1.62 -9.17
CA GLN A 209 -22.95 1.78 -7.77
C GLN A 209 -22.43 3.19 -7.57
N GLY A 210 -22.87 3.88 -6.51
CA GLY A 210 -22.42 5.24 -6.24
C GLY A 210 -20.92 5.33 -6.00
N HIS A 211 -20.25 6.30 -6.61
CA HIS A 211 -18.79 6.46 -6.53
C HIS A 211 -18.33 7.87 -6.92
N LEU A 212 -17.14 8.25 -6.47
CA LEU A 212 -16.40 9.40 -7.02
C LEU A 212 -15.65 8.93 -8.26
N SER A 213 -15.88 9.56 -9.41
CA SER A 213 -15.18 9.21 -10.65
C SER A 213 -13.71 9.62 -10.60
N GLN A 214 -12.87 8.80 -11.24
CA GLN A 214 -11.43 9.05 -11.38
C GLN A 214 -10.96 8.72 -12.80
N ALA A 215 -9.84 9.29 -13.22
CA ALA A 215 -9.24 8.97 -14.52
C ALA A 215 -8.94 7.46 -14.63
N GLY A 216 -9.24 6.85 -15.77
CA GLY A 216 -9.17 5.40 -15.97
C GLY A 216 -10.42 4.64 -15.54
N TRP A 217 -11.41 5.31 -14.92
CA TRP A 217 -12.73 4.75 -14.61
C TRP A 217 -13.81 5.25 -15.57
N GLU A 218 -13.43 5.47 -16.84
CA GLU A 218 -14.39 5.80 -17.87
C GLU A 218 -15.41 4.65 -18.02
N PRO A 219 -16.68 4.93 -18.34
CA PRO A 219 -17.73 3.92 -18.33
C PRO A 219 -17.43 2.59 -19.04
N PRO A 220 -16.79 2.55 -20.23
CA PRO A 220 -16.45 1.27 -20.88
C PRO A 220 -15.35 0.47 -20.15
N ASN A 221 -14.52 1.11 -19.32
CA ASN A 221 -13.35 0.50 -18.70
C ASN A 221 -13.66 -0.20 -17.37
N VAL A 222 -14.77 0.16 -16.73
CA VAL A 222 -15.17 -0.31 -15.39
C VAL A 222 -16.63 -0.80 -15.37
N PRO A 223 -16.93 -1.95 -16.03
CA PRO A 223 -18.31 -2.46 -16.16
C PRO A 223 -18.98 -2.86 -14.84
N ALA A 224 -18.21 -2.96 -13.74
CA ALA A 224 -18.78 -3.15 -12.41
C ALA A 224 -19.47 -1.88 -11.85
N LEU A 225 -19.08 -0.70 -12.34
CA LEU A 225 -19.61 0.59 -11.93
C LEU A 225 -20.59 1.17 -12.95
N TRP A 226 -20.49 0.75 -14.22
CA TRP A 226 -21.28 1.30 -15.32
C TRP A 226 -21.88 0.22 -16.20
N GLN A 227 -23.15 0.39 -16.54
CA GLN A 227 -23.86 -0.42 -17.53
C GLN A 227 -24.18 0.44 -18.74
N ARG A 228 -23.86 -0.03 -19.94
CA ARG A 228 -24.30 0.65 -21.16
C ARG A 228 -25.84 0.59 -21.24
N ALA A 229 -26.46 1.75 -21.43
CA ALA A 229 -27.91 1.89 -21.60
C ALA A 229 -28.32 1.61 -23.05
#